data_AF-A0A7R6SGY1-F1
#
_entry.id   AF-A0A7R6SGY1-F1
#
_cell.length_a   1.000
_cell.length_b   1.000
_cell.length_c   1.000
_cell.angle_alpha   90.00
_cell.angle_beta   90.00
_cell.angle_gamma   90.00
#
_symmetry.space_group_name_H-M   'P 1'
#
loop_
_entity.id
_entity.type
_entity.pdbx_description
1 polymer ?
#
loop_
_entity_poly.entity_id
_entity_poly.type
_entity_poly.pdbx_seq_one_letter_code
_entity_poly.pdbx_strand_id
1 'polypeptide(L)'
;FSHPLIADNFDPEQCAWAYGMNILDLQAWRRTNIKETYHYWLKKNLKSNLRLWRMGTLPPALIAFNGLVHPIDPSWHMLGLGYQPRTNLDSVRSAAVIHYNGRAKPWLDV
;
A
#
# COMPACT_ATOMS: atom_id res chain seq x y z
N PHE A 1 -5.46 -0.61 -16.21
CA PHE A 1 -6.26 -1.60 -15.44
C PHE A 1 -7.09 -2.47 -16.39
N SER A 2 -7.47 -3.69 -16.00
CA SER A 2 -8.30 -4.59 -16.84
C SER A 2 -9.81 -4.44 -16.62
N HIS A 3 -10.24 -3.94 -15.46
CA HIS A 3 -11.66 -3.70 -15.17
C HIS A 3 -12.06 -2.28 -15.61
N PRO A 4 -13.10 -2.08 -16.45
CA PRO A 4 -13.47 -0.76 -17.00
C PRO A 4 -13.69 0.29 -15.92
N LEU A 5 -14.49 -0.02 -14.88
CA LEU A 5 -14.71 0.88 -13.74
C LEU A 5 -13.41 1.39 -13.10
N ILE A 6 -12.35 0.58 -13.06
CA ILE A 6 -11.07 1.00 -12.47
C ILE A 6 -10.25 1.79 -13.51
N ALA A 7 -10.25 1.37 -14.76
CA ALA A 7 -9.57 2.07 -15.86
C ALA A 7 -10.11 3.49 -16.07
N ASP A 8 -11.43 3.69 -15.93
CA ASP A 8 -12.08 4.98 -16.13
C ASP A 8 -11.85 5.96 -14.97
N ASN A 9 -11.43 5.46 -13.80
CA ASN A 9 -11.32 6.26 -12.57
C ASN A 9 -9.87 6.45 -12.09
N PHE A 10 -8.92 5.64 -12.57
CA PHE A 10 -7.55 5.61 -12.04
C PHE A 10 -6.51 5.51 -13.14
N ASP A 11 -5.46 6.30 -12.98
CA ASP A 11 -4.27 6.28 -13.82
C ASP A 11 -3.34 5.12 -13.39
N PRO A 12 -3.03 4.16 -14.28
CA PRO A 12 -2.12 3.06 -13.96
C PRO A 12 -0.67 3.51 -13.67
N GLU A 13 -0.27 4.72 -14.09
CA GLU A 13 1.08 5.25 -13.90
C GLU A 13 1.25 5.99 -12.57
N GLN A 14 0.17 6.17 -11.79
CA GLN A 14 0.29 6.79 -10.47
C GLN A 14 1.08 5.91 -9.50
N CYS A 15 2.02 6.55 -8.80
CA CYS A 15 2.80 5.88 -7.77
C CYS A 15 1.90 5.50 -6.58
N ALA A 16 1.94 4.23 -6.20
CA ALA A 16 1.45 3.77 -4.90
C ALA A 16 2.58 3.85 -3.86
N TRP A 17 2.23 3.95 -2.58
CA TRP A 17 3.21 3.86 -1.49
C TRP A 17 3.11 2.52 -0.77
N ALA A 18 4.16 2.19 -0.01
CA ALA A 18 4.19 1.00 0.82
C ALA A 18 3.28 1.15 2.05
N TYR A 19 2.09 0.54 2.01
CA TYR A 19 1.09 0.65 3.07
C TYR A 19 1.49 0.05 4.43
N GLY A 20 2.59 -0.70 4.51
CA GLY A 20 2.99 -1.44 5.71
C GLY A 20 3.51 -0.59 6.88
N MET A 21 3.84 0.68 6.65
CA MET A 21 4.28 1.62 7.68
C MET A 21 3.77 3.02 7.32
N ASN A 22 3.11 3.70 8.25
CA ASN A 22 2.53 5.02 8.02
C ASN A 22 2.60 5.87 9.28
N ILE A 23 2.75 7.17 9.09
CA ILE A 23 2.49 8.19 10.10
C ILE A 23 1.22 8.91 9.68
N LEU A 24 0.22 8.97 10.56
CA LEU A 24 -1.10 9.52 10.24
C LEU A 24 -1.37 10.79 11.04
N ASP A 25 -1.54 11.91 10.34
CA ASP A 25 -2.12 13.11 10.94
C ASP A 25 -3.64 12.93 11.07
N LEU A 26 -4.08 12.59 12.28
CA LEU A 26 -5.49 12.38 12.58
C LEU A 26 -6.33 13.66 12.52
N GLN A 27 -5.72 14.83 12.70
CA GLN A 27 -6.44 16.09 12.55
C GLN A 27 -6.69 16.40 11.08
N ALA A 28 -5.67 16.23 10.22
CA ALA A 28 -5.83 16.32 8.78
C ALA A 28 -6.84 15.28 8.29
N TRP A 29 -6.72 14.02 8.72
CA TRP A 29 -7.66 12.95 8.38
C TRP A 29 -9.11 13.40 8.61
N ARG A 30 -9.44 13.91 9.80
CA ARG A 30 -10.81 14.33 10.16
C ARG A 30 -11.38 15.42 9.25
N ARG A 31 -10.54 16.18 8.54
CA ARG A 31 -10.93 17.24 7.60
C ARG A 31 -10.98 16.78 6.14
N THR A 32 -10.70 15.50 5.88
CA THR A 32 -10.72 14.89 4.54
C THR A 32 -11.87 13.89 4.41
N ASN A 33 -12.11 13.42 3.20
CA ASN A 33 -13.08 12.36 2.88
C ASN A 33 -12.44 10.96 2.77
N ILE A 34 -11.27 10.74 3.39
CA ILE A 34 -10.52 9.46 3.31
C ILE A 34 -11.41 8.28 3.73
N LYS A 35 -12.12 8.42 4.86
CA LYS A 35 -13.00 7.37 5.41
C LYS A 35 -14.12 7.02 4.42
N GLU A 36 -14.81 8.04 3.92
CA GLU A 36 -15.95 7.89 3.01
C GLU A 36 -15.51 7.25 1.70
N THR A 37 -14.40 7.72 1.13
CA THR A 37 -13.79 7.17 -0.10
C THR A 37 -13.38 5.71 0.10
N TYR A 38 -12.70 5.38 1.21
CA TYR A 38 -12.33 4.01 1.53
C TYR A 38 -13.54 3.08 1.58
N HIS A 39 -14.58 3.45 2.35
CA HIS A 39 -15.78 2.62 2.49
C HIS A 39 -16.58 2.51 1.18
N TYR A 40 -16.61 3.57 0.36
CA TYR A 40 -17.25 3.53 -0.95
C TYR A 40 -16.61 2.46 -1.84
N TRP A 41 -15.27 2.49 -2.00
CA TRP A 41 -14.55 1.55 -2.86
C TRP A 41 -14.54 0.13 -2.30
N LEU A 42 -14.43 -0.03 -0.98
CA LEU A 42 -14.57 -1.33 -0.33
C LEU A 42 -15.95 -1.94 -0.61
N LYS A 43 -17.03 -1.16 -0.45
CA LYS A 43 -18.40 -1.61 -0.73
C LYS A 43 -18.61 -1.95 -2.20
N LYS A 44 -18.02 -1.18 -3.12
CA LYS A 44 -18.06 -1.48 -4.57
C LYS A 44 -17.40 -2.81 -4.88
N ASN A 45 -16.24 -3.09 -4.30
CA ASN A 45 -15.55 -4.37 -4.53
C ASN A 45 -16.31 -5.56 -3.94
N LEU A 46 -16.87 -5.41 -2.73
CA LEU A 46 -17.74 -6.42 -2.14
C LEU A 46 -18.97 -6.72 -3.01
N LYS A 47 -19.62 -5.68 -3.54
CA LYS A 47 -20.74 -5.83 -4.49
C LYS A 47 -20.34 -6.47 -5.82
N SER A 48 -19.07 -6.34 -6.21
CA SER A 48 -18.50 -7.00 -7.39
C SER A 48 -18.00 -8.43 -7.09
N ASN A 49 -18.35 -9.00 -5.93
CA ASN A 49 -17.85 -10.30 -5.48
C ASN A 49 -16.30 -10.36 -5.47
N LEU A 50 -15.67 -9.27 -5.01
CA LEU A 50 -14.22 -9.08 -4.92
C LEU A 50 -13.48 -9.15 -6.27
N ARG A 51 -14.16 -8.83 -7.39
CA ARG A 51 -13.58 -8.91 -8.73
C ARG A 51 -12.92 -7.62 -9.21
N LEU A 52 -13.02 -6.49 -8.49
CA LEU A 52 -12.38 -5.25 -8.91
C LEU A 52 -10.85 -5.31 -8.73
N TRP A 53 -10.37 -6.02 -7.71
CA TRP A 53 -8.95 -6.21 -7.43
C TRP A 53 -8.69 -7.42 -6.54
N ARG A 54 -7.46 -7.95 -6.58
CA ARG A 54 -7.04 -9.13 -5.81
C ARG A 54 -6.42 -8.83 -4.45
N MET A 55 -5.96 -7.60 -4.20
CA MET A 55 -5.19 -7.24 -3.00
C MET A 55 -6.06 -6.87 -1.77
N GLY A 56 -7.26 -7.42 -1.66
CA GLY A 56 -8.14 -7.22 -0.50
C GLY A 56 -8.44 -5.75 -0.19
N THR A 57 -8.02 -5.29 0.98
CA THR A 57 -8.25 -3.93 1.51
C THR A 57 -7.22 -2.90 1.06
N LEU A 58 -6.10 -3.33 0.47
CA LEU A 58 -5.04 -2.41 0.05
C LEU A 58 -5.48 -1.43 -1.04
N PRO A 59 -6.14 -1.85 -2.14
CA PRO A 59 -6.52 -0.92 -3.21
C PRO A 59 -7.50 0.19 -2.74
N PRO A 60 -8.55 -0.10 -1.94
CA PRO A 60 -9.37 0.95 -1.32
C PRO A 60 -8.57 1.96 -0.52
N ALA A 61 -7.54 1.51 0.21
CA ALA A 61 -6.70 2.40 0.99
C ALA A 61 -5.84 3.29 0.08
N LEU A 62 -5.18 2.71 -0.93
CA LEU A 62 -4.39 3.47 -1.90
C LEU A 62 -5.23 4.55 -2.60
N ILE A 63 -6.47 4.19 -2.99
CA ILE A 63 -7.42 5.12 -3.59
C ILE A 63 -7.84 6.22 -2.61
N ALA A 64 -8.16 5.86 -1.36
CA ALA A 64 -8.67 6.80 -0.37
C ALA A 64 -7.67 7.90 0.02
N PHE A 65 -6.37 7.59 -0.03
CA PHE A 65 -5.30 8.52 0.28
C PHE A 65 -4.67 9.14 -0.98
N ASN A 66 -5.22 8.92 -2.17
CA ASN A 66 -4.63 9.45 -3.40
C ASN A 66 -4.50 10.99 -3.33
N GLY A 67 -3.31 11.52 -3.64
CA GLY A 67 -3.00 12.95 -3.53
C GLY A 67 -2.91 13.51 -2.10
N LEU A 68 -3.01 12.66 -1.06
CA LEU A 68 -2.97 13.05 0.36
C LEU A 68 -1.78 12.44 1.10
N VAL A 69 -0.85 11.81 0.37
CA VAL A 69 0.34 11.16 0.94
C VAL A 69 1.56 12.04 0.78
N HIS A 70 2.33 12.16 1.87
CA HIS A 70 3.66 12.75 1.85
C HIS A 70 4.71 11.64 1.95
N PRO A 71 5.70 11.61 1.03
CA PRO A 71 6.78 10.64 1.12
C PRO A 71 7.64 10.93 2.36
N ILE A 72 8.07 9.86 3.02
CA ILE A 72 9.08 9.89 4.07
C ILE A 72 10.38 9.32 3.53
N ASP A 73 11.49 9.60 4.21
CA ASP A 73 12.79 9.10 3.80
C ASP A 73 12.79 7.55 3.75
N PRO A 74 13.28 6.91 2.67
CA PRO A 74 13.25 5.45 2.51
C PRO A 74 13.98 4.66 3.61
N SER A 75 14.91 5.27 4.36
CA SER A 75 15.54 4.65 5.51
C SER A 75 14.55 4.34 6.64
N TRP A 76 13.40 5.01 6.70
CA TRP A 76 12.38 4.70 7.70
C TRP A 76 11.66 3.37 7.44
N HIS A 77 11.53 2.95 6.18
CA HIS A 77 10.79 1.75 5.80
C HIS A 77 11.40 1.04 4.60
N MET A 78 12.23 0.04 4.89
CA MET A 78 12.81 -0.80 3.84
C MET A 78 11.86 -1.96 3.49
N LEU A 79 11.42 -1.99 2.24
CA LEU A 79 10.55 -3.02 1.67
C LEU A 79 11.31 -4.00 0.76
N GLY A 80 10.69 -5.14 0.45
CA GLY A 80 11.13 -6.07 -0.59
C GLY A 80 11.85 -7.31 -0.07
N LEU A 81 12.13 -7.40 1.23
CA LEU A 81 12.78 -8.58 1.80
C LEU A 81 11.89 -9.83 1.68
N GLY A 82 12.52 -10.92 1.27
CA GLY A 82 11.87 -12.19 1.00
C GLY A 82 11.27 -12.33 -0.40
N TYR A 83 11.37 -11.29 -1.26
CA TYR A 83 11.11 -11.38 -2.70
C TYR A 83 12.39 -11.44 -3.52
N GLN A 84 13.38 -10.63 -3.13
CA GLN A 84 14.62 -10.45 -3.89
C GLN A 84 15.71 -11.40 -3.38
N PRO A 85 16.48 -12.04 -4.28
CA PRO A 85 17.59 -12.92 -3.88
C PRO A 85 18.81 -12.13 -3.37
N ARG A 86 18.91 -10.83 -3.70
CA ARG A 86 19.98 -9.95 -3.27
C ARG A 86 19.39 -8.65 -2.75
N THR A 87 19.98 -8.13 -1.68
CA THR A 87 19.59 -6.85 -1.07
C THR A 87 20.83 -6.13 -0.58
N ASN A 88 20.85 -4.80 -0.66
CA ASN A 88 21.94 -3.99 -0.11
C ASN A 88 21.94 -4.08 1.42
N LEU A 89 22.99 -4.70 1.99
CA LEU A 89 23.13 -4.90 3.42
C LEU A 89 23.29 -3.61 4.21
N ASP A 90 23.88 -2.57 3.62
CA ASP A 90 24.05 -1.30 4.31
C ASP A 90 22.71 -0.59 4.46
N SER A 91 21.87 -0.64 3.42
CA SER A 91 20.48 -0.16 3.51
C SER A 91 19.67 -0.91 4.57
N VAL A 92 19.86 -2.24 4.69
CA VAL A 92 19.21 -3.05 5.74
C VAL A 92 19.67 -2.61 7.13
N ARG A 93 20.98 -2.40 7.31
CA ARG A 93 21.55 -2.00 8.61
C ARG A 93 21.14 -0.60 9.03
N SER A 94 20.95 0.31 8.08
CA SER A 94 20.54 1.69 8.35
C SER A 94 19.03 1.88 8.47
N ALA A 95 18.22 0.87 8.11
CA ALA A 95 16.78 1.01 8.10
C ALA A 95 16.18 1.00 9.52
N ALA A 96 15.23 1.90 9.78
CA ALA A 96 14.52 1.93 11.05
C ALA A 96 13.50 0.78 11.16
N VAL A 97 12.79 0.49 10.07
CA VAL A 97 11.85 -0.62 9.98
C VAL A 97 12.15 -1.45 8.74
N ILE A 98 12.32 -2.75 8.94
CA ILE A 98 12.52 -3.73 7.89
C ILE A 98 11.22 -4.49 7.65
N HIS A 99 10.72 -4.48 6.42
CA HIS A 99 9.49 -5.15 6.03
C HIS A 99 9.78 -6.39 5.19
N TYR A 100 9.76 -7.56 5.83
CA TYR A 100 9.73 -8.86 5.16
C TYR A 100 8.36 -9.10 4.53
N ASN A 101 8.05 -8.45 3.42
CA ASN A 101 6.76 -8.58 2.73
C ASN A 101 6.74 -9.72 1.68
N GLY A 102 7.90 -10.33 1.37
CA GLY A 102 8.00 -11.48 0.48
C GLY A 102 7.69 -12.82 1.12
N ARG A 103 7.93 -13.92 0.37
CA ARG A 103 7.61 -15.29 0.82
C ARG A 103 8.69 -15.88 1.73
N ALA A 104 9.96 -15.55 1.50
CA ALA A 104 11.06 -16.02 2.34
C ALA A 104 11.13 -15.20 3.63
N LYS A 105 10.51 -15.72 4.70
CA LYS A 105 10.57 -15.11 6.03
C LYS A 105 11.73 -15.72 6.83
N PRO A 106 12.46 -14.93 7.63
CA PRO A 106 13.61 -15.42 8.38
C PRO A 106 13.25 -16.37 9.54
N TRP A 107 11.96 -16.45 9.90
CA TRP A 107 11.44 -17.34 10.94
C TRP A 107 10.76 -18.59 10.39
N LEU A 108 10.81 -18.82 9.08
CA LEU A 108 10.31 -20.05 8.47
C LEU A 108 11.50 -20.98 8.21
N ASP A 109 11.32 -22.25 8.51
CA ASP A 109 12.24 -23.30 8.07
C ASP A 109 11.93 -23.60 6.59
N VAL A 110 12.63 -22.91 5.70
CA VAL A 110 12.52 -23.04 4.23
C VAL A 110 13.85 -23.40 3.60
#